data_AF-A0A7X9DVE2-F1
#
_entry.id   AF-A0A7X9DVE2-F1
#
_cell.length_a   1.000
_cell.length_b   1.000
_cell.length_c   1.000
_cell.angle_alpha   90.00
_cell.angle_beta   90.00
_cell.angle_gamma   90.00
#
_symmetry.space_group_name_H-M   'P 1'
#
loop_
_entity.id
_entity.type
_entity.pdbx_description
1 polymer ?
#
loop_
_entity_poly.entity_id
_entity_poly.type
_entity_poly.pdbx_seq_one_letter_code
_entity_poly.pdbx_strand_id
1 'polypeptide(L)'
;MDLSLEKRVETRKNLDIYLNKYVGDEPYMVRASDISPTGIYLTKLIEPDLPEGSMVSLEFELPNSTEVIWARGAVVRDASRWGSDGVGVWFTIIPEGYRRIIEDFVSAC
;
A
#
# COMPACT_ATOMS: atom_id res chain seq x y z
N MET A 1 -7.58 -5.59 30.31
CA MET A 1 -7.40 -4.36 29.52
C MET A 1 -7.63 -4.74 28.09
N ASP A 2 -8.68 -4.17 27.50
CA ASP A 2 -9.21 -4.56 26.20
C ASP A 2 -8.19 -4.28 25.10
N LEU A 3 -7.65 -5.35 24.52
CA LEU A 3 -6.78 -5.33 23.35
C LEU A 3 -7.64 -4.85 22.20
N SER A 4 -7.46 -3.59 21.78
CA SER A 4 -8.13 -2.97 20.65
C SER A 4 -8.37 -3.98 19.53
N LEU A 5 -9.61 -4.44 19.42
CA LEU A 5 -10.10 -5.36 18.40
C LEU A 5 -9.49 -4.97 17.06
N GLU A 6 -8.80 -5.90 16.41
CA GLU A 6 -8.39 -5.76 15.02
C GLU A 6 -9.65 -5.50 14.17
N LYS A 7 -9.97 -4.22 13.93
CA LYS A 7 -11.07 -3.76 13.07
C LYS A 7 -10.69 -3.89 11.58
N ARG A 8 -9.98 -4.94 11.21
CA ARG A 8 -9.52 -5.15 9.84
C ARG A 8 -10.56 -6.01 9.12
N VAL A 9 -11.18 -5.43 8.11
CA VAL A 9 -12.26 -6.07 7.33
C VAL A 9 -11.70 -7.01 6.25
N GLU A 10 -10.46 -6.79 5.80
CA GLU A 10 -9.90 -7.48 4.64
C GLU A 10 -8.64 -8.28 4.94
N THR A 11 -8.52 -9.42 4.27
CA THR A 11 -7.30 -10.24 4.21
C THR A 11 -6.17 -9.45 3.56
N ARG A 12 -4.99 -9.49 4.18
CA ARG A 12 -3.75 -8.94 3.63
C ARG A 12 -2.77 -10.06 3.34
N LYS A 13 -2.02 -9.93 2.24
CA LYS A 13 -0.90 -10.82 1.93
C LYS A 13 0.41 -10.05 2.08
N ASN A 14 1.41 -10.70 2.67
CA ASN A 14 2.76 -10.15 2.74
C ASN A 14 3.27 -9.88 1.33
N LEU A 15 3.83 -8.70 1.14
CA LEU A 15 4.36 -8.26 -0.14
C LEU A 15 5.67 -7.53 0.14
N ASP A 16 6.76 -8.06 -0.40
CA ASP A 16 8.10 -7.51 -0.21
C ASP A 16 8.71 -7.12 -1.57
N ILE A 17 8.38 -5.90 -2.00
CA ILE A 17 8.86 -5.32 -3.26
C ILE A 17 9.24 -3.86 -3.05
N TYR A 18 10.13 -3.36 -3.90
CA TYR A 18 10.29 -1.92 -4.08
C TYR A 18 9.29 -1.42 -5.13
N LEU A 19 8.76 -0.23 -4.91
CA LEU A 19 7.83 0.40 -5.85
C LEU A 19 8.01 1.92 -5.90
N ASN A 20 7.45 2.51 -6.94
CA ASN A 20 7.40 3.95 -7.10
C ASN A 20 6.15 4.50 -6.42
N LYS A 21 6.37 5.48 -5.55
CA LYS A 21 5.34 6.32 -4.97
C LYS A 21 5.53 7.75 -5.46
N TYR A 22 4.51 8.30 -6.09
CA TYR A 22 4.52 9.67 -6.58
C TYR A 22 3.83 10.59 -5.58
N VAL A 23 4.56 11.60 -5.12
CA VAL A 23 4.05 12.71 -4.30
C VAL A 23 4.04 13.95 -5.19
N GLY A 24 2.85 14.32 -5.69
CA GLY A 24 2.76 15.22 -6.83
C GLY A 24 3.37 14.58 -8.07
N ASP A 25 4.34 15.25 -8.68
CA ASP A 25 5.06 14.77 -9.87
C ASP A 25 6.41 14.11 -9.54
N GLU A 26 6.80 14.05 -8.27
CA GLU A 26 8.09 13.50 -7.85
C GLU A 26 7.99 12.02 -7.45
N PRO A 27 8.82 11.12 -8.04
CA PRO A 27 8.87 9.72 -7.66
C PRO A 27 9.78 9.48 -6.46
N TYR A 28 9.29 8.67 -5.52
CA TYR A 28 10.00 8.19 -4.34
C TYR A 28 9.97 6.67 -4.31
N MET A 29 11.13 6.05 -4.05
CA MET A 29 11.21 4.61 -3.87
C MET A 29 10.81 4.24 -2.45
N VAL A 30 9.87 3.31 -2.32
CA VAL A 30 9.38 2.79 -1.05
C VAL A 30 9.29 1.26 -1.11
N ARG A 31 9.23 0.62 0.06
CA ARG A 31 9.13 -0.84 0.15
C ARG A 31 7.76 -1.25 0.66
N ALA A 32 7.07 -2.15 -0.03
CA ALA A 32 5.85 -2.73 0.49
C ALA A 32 6.14 -3.69 1.66
N SER A 33 5.21 -3.81 2.60
CA SER A 33 5.22 -4.86 3.62
C SER A 33 4.06 -5.83 3.45
N ASP A 34 2.88 -5.30 3.11
CA ASP A 34 1.68 -6.07 2.86
C ASP A 34 0.73 -5.31 1.91
N ILE A 35 -0.18 -6.06 1.28
CA ILE A 35 -1.20 -5.52 0.38
C ILE A 35 -2.55 -6.23 0.59
N SER A 36 -3.63 -5.49 0.38
CA SER A 36 -5.02 -5.95 0.23
C SER A 36 -5.65 -5.31 -1.01
N PRO A 37 -6.84 -5.78 -1.45
CA PRO A 37 -7.56 -5.17 -2.57
C PRO A 37 -7.90 -3.68 -2.39
N THR A 38 -7.94 -3.20 -1.13
CA THR A 38 -8.22 -1.79 -0.80
C THR A 38 -7.01 -0.98 -0.37
N GLY A 39 -5.84 -1.56 -0.15
CA GLY A 39 -4.69 -0.75 0.27
C GLY A 39 -3.40 -1.52 0.42
N ILE A 40 -2.34 -0.76 0.69
CA ILE A 40 -0.97 -1.26 0.83
C ILE A 40 -0.31 -0.61 2.03
N TYR A 41 0.54 -1.37 2.74
CA TYR A 41 1.40 -0.81 3.77
C TYR A 41 2.81 -0.68 3.24
N LEU A 42 3.40 0.51 3.42
CA LEU A 42 4.69 0.88 2.87
C LEU A 42 5.64 1.26 4.00
N THR A 43 6.89 0.85 3.91
CA THR A 43 7.99 1.37 4.74
C THR A 43 8.63 2.54 4.00
N LYS A 44 8.77 3.67 4.69
CA LYS A 44 9.49 4.83 4.16
C LYS A 44 10.99 4.54 4.05
N LEU A 45 11.62 5.05 3.00
CA LEU A 45 13.08 5.06 2.85
C LEU A 45 13.60 6.50 3.03
N ILE A 46 13.51 7.31 1.98
CA ILE A 46 13.85 8.73 1.98
C ILE A 46 12.72 9.44 1.23
N GLU A 47 11.74 9.97 1.94
CA GLU A 47 10.61 10.70 1.36
C GLU A 47 10.11 11.79 2.33
N PRO A 48 9.41 12.83 1.86
CA PRO A 48 8.83 13.83 2.74
C PRO A 48 7.77 13.23 3.68
N ASP A 49 7.62 13.83 4.85
CA ASP A 49 6.51 13.50 5.74
C ASP A 49 5.19 13.98 5.15
N LEU A 50 4.30 13.03 4.93
CA LEU A 50 2.96 13.29 4.42
C LEU A 50 1.94 13.28 5.57
N PRO A 51 1.14 14.35 5.71
CA PRO A 51 -0.03 14.34 6.57
C PRO A 51 -1.02 13.22 6.20
N GLU A 52 -1.81 12.78 7.17
CA GLU A 52 -2.95 11.90 6.91
C GLU A 52 -3.92 12.57 5.92
N GLY A 53 -4.51 11.77 5.01
CA GLY A 53 -5.34 12.25 3.92
C GLY A 53 -4.58 12.77 2.71
N SER A 54 -3.24 12.84 2.75
CA SER A 54 -2.43 13.19 1.58
C SER A 54 -2.65 12.20 0.44
N MET A 55 -2.81 12.72 -0.78
CA MET A 55 -3.01 11.90 -1.98
C MET A 55 -1.68 11.56 -2.64
N VAL A 56 -1.50 10.29 -2.98
CA VAL A 56 -0.31 9.77 -3.64
C VAL A 56 -0.71 8.86 -4.79
N SER A 57 0.19 8.69 -5.76
CA SER A 57 0.03 7.66 -6.80
C SER A 57 1.08 6.59 -6.61
N LEU A 58 0.74 5.35 -6.94
CA LEU A 58 1.59 4.19 -6.80
C LEU A 58 1.67 3.48 -8.14
N GLU A 59 2.87 3.01 -8.45
CA GLU A 59 3.17 2.20 -9.62
C GLU A 59 4.01 1.02 -9.16
N PHE A 60 3.51 -0.20 -9.38
CA PHE A 60 4.18 -1.42 -8.95
C PHE A 60 3.75 -2.64 -9.76
N GLU A 61 4.58 -3.67 -9.76
CA GLU A 61 4.27 -4.99 -10.27
C GLU A 61 4.13 -5.96 -9.09
N LEU A 62 3.19 -6.90 -9.17
CA LEU A 62 3.09 -7.98 -8.19
C LEU A 62 3.98 -9.16 -8.58
N PRO A 63 4.48 -9.94 -7.61
CA PRO A 63 5.19 -11.17 -7.90
C PRO A 63 4.36 -12.07 -8.83
N ASN A 64 5.00 -12.60 -9.88
CA ASN A 64 4.38 -13.45 -10.90
C ASN A 64 3.35 -12.74 -11.80
N SER A 65 3.29 -11.41 -11.77
CA SER A 65 2.56 -10.59 -12.75
C SER A 65 3.55 -9.74 -13.53
N THR A 66 3.35 -9.60 -14.85
CA THR A 66 4.08 -8.61 -15.67
C THR A 66 3.26 -7.34 -15.92
N GLU A 67 2.07 -7.25 -15.33
CA GLU A 67 1.21 -6.08 -15.44
C GLU A 67 1.65 -5.00 -14.43
N VAL A 68 1.89 -3.79 -14.93
CA VAL A 68 2.20 -2.61 -14.10
C VAL A 68 0.91 -2.03 -13.55
N ILE A 69 0.70 -2.18 -12.25
CA ILE A 69 -0.46 -1.67 -11.55
C ILE A 69 -0.27 -0.20 -11.21
N TRP A 70 -1.27 0.60 -11.58
CA TRP A 70 -1.40 1.99 -11.17
C TRP A 70 -2.56 2.18 -10.20
N ALA A 71 -2.29 2.80 -9.06
CA ALA A 71 -3.32 3.13 -8.09
C ALA A 71 -3.11 4.53 -7.51
N ARG A 72 -4.19 5.27 -7.29
CA ARG A 72 -4.19 6.49 -6.48
C ARG A 72 -4.68 6.14 -5.09
N GLY A 73 -3.99 6.62 -4.06
CA GLY A 73 -4.38 6.36 -2.69
C GLY A 73 -4.26 7.55 -1.75
N ALA A 74 -5.02 7.49 -0.66
CA ALA A 74 -4.93 8.41 0.45
C ALA A 74 -4.05 7.79 1.54
N VAL A 75 -3.15 8.59 2.10
CA VAL A 75 -2.38 8.20 3.29
C VAL A 75 -3.34 8.04 4.46
N VAL A 76 -3.45 6.81 4.97
CA VAL A 76 -4.23 6.45 6.15
C VAL A 76 -3.24 5.99 7.21
N ARG A 77 -2.97 6.86 8.17
CA ARG A 77 -1.98 6.56 9.20
C ARG A 77 -2.63 5.68 10.27
N ASP A 78 -2.18 4.45 10.39
CA ASP A 78 -2.42 3.65 11.60
C ASP A 78 -1.13 2.92 11.99
N ALA A 79 -0.67 3.24 13.20
CA ALA A 79 0.44 2.66 13.95
C ALA A 79 1.86 2.75 13.35
N SER A 80 2.72 3.47 14.08
CA SER A 80 4.14 3.17 14.21
C SER A 80 4.31 1.69 14.63
N ARG A 81 4.49 0.78 13.68
CA ARG A 81 4.95 -0.57 13.99
C ARG A 81 6.46 -0.50 14.24
N TRP A 82 6.84 -0.69 15.50
CA TRP A 82 8.19 -1.10 15.92
C TRP A 82 9.32 -0.18 15.43
N GLY A 83 9.16 1.15 15.61
CA GLY A 83 10.25 2.10 15.35
C GLY A 83 10.60 2.34 13.88
N SER A 84 9.78 1.84 12.95
CA SER A 84 9.87 2.17 11.52
C SER A 84 8.72 3.09 11.13
N ASP A 85 9.02 4.17 10.40
CA ASP A 85 8.01 5.07 9.84
C ASP A 85 7.33 4.36 8.66
N GLY A 86 6.32 3.55 8.96
CA GLY A 86 5.45 2.94 7.96
C GLY A 86 4.26 3.84 7.64
N VAL A 87 3.77 3.76 6.40
CA VAL A 87 2.61 4.49 5.92
C VAL A 87 1.60 3.54 5.28
N GLY A 88 0.38 3.54 5.81
CA GLY A 88 -0.75 2.88 5.16
C GLY A 88 -1.28 3.77 4.04
N VAL A 89 -1.56 3.17 2.89
CA VAL A 89 -2.21 3.85 1.77
C VAL A 89 -3.49 3.11 1.42
N TRP A 90 -4.61 3.82 1.48
CA TRP A 90 -5.92 3.34 1.05
C TRP A 90 -6.13 3.69 -0.42
N PHE A 91 -6.43 2.71 -1.27
CA PHE A 91 -6.71 2.92 -2.69
C PHE A 91 -8.04 3.64 -2.87
N THR A 92 -7.97 4.84 -3.44
CA THR A 92 -9.12 5.68 -3.78
C THR A 92 -9.53 5.52 -5.24
N ILE A 93 -8.57 5.34 -6.13
CA ILE A 93 -8.79 5.11 -7.56
C ILE A 93 -7.89 3.97 -8.00
N ILE A 94 -8.51 2.92 -8.52
CA ILE A 94 -7.82 1.79 -9.14
C ILE A 94 -8.76 1.20 -10.21
N PRO A 95 -8.29 0.97 -11.45
CA PRO A 95 -9.04 0.24 -12.46
C PRO A 95 -9.47 -1.15 -11.97
N GLU A 96 -10.66 -1.60 -12.36
CA GLU A 96 -11.21 -2.89 -11.92
C GLU A 96 -10.30 -4.08 -12.26
N GLY A 97 -9.69 -4.07 -13.46
CA GLY A 97 -8.73 -5.11 -13.87
C GLY A 97 -7.52 -5.21 -12.92
N TYR A 98 -6.97 -4.07 -12.48
CA TYR A 98 -5.87 -4.06 -11.53
C TYR A 98 -6.30 -4.50 -10.14
N ARG A 99 -7.50 -4.12 -9.70
CA ARG A 99 -8.05 -4.62 -8.43
C ARG A 99 -8.17 -6.16 -8.45
N ARG A 100 -8.65 -6.73 -9.55
CA ARG A 100 -8.76 -8.19 -9.72
C ARG A 100 -7.40 -8.89 -9.65
N ILE A 101 -6.36 -8.31 -10.27
CA ILE A 101 -4.99 -8.84 -10.17
C ILE A 101 -4.51 -8.86 -8.71
N ILE A 102 -4.82 -7.82 -7.93
CA ILE A 102 -4.49 -7.79 -6.49
C ILE A 102 -5.30 -8.84 -5.72
N GLU A 103 -6.60 -8.97 -5.99
CA GLU A 103 -7.47 -9.98 -5.36
C GLU A 103 -6.96 -11.40 -5.60
N ASP A 104 -6.58 -11.71 -6.85
CA ASP A 104 -6.02 -13.00 -7.24
C ASP A 104 -4.69 -13.25 -6.52
N PHE A 105 -3.81 -12.24 -6.46
CA PHE A 105 -2.53 -12.35 -5.74
C PHE A 105 -2.74 -12.61 -4.24
N VAL A 106 -3.65 -11.86 -3.59
CA VAL A 106 -3.95 -11.98 -2.16
C VAL A 106 -4.59 -13.34 -1.85
N SER A 107 -5.41 -13.87 -2.75
CA SER A 107 -6.11 -15.15 -2.57
C SER A 107 -5.26 -16.39 -2.90
N ALA A 108 -4.16 -16.22 -3.63
CA ALA A 108 -3.24 -17.33 -3.93
C ALA A 108 -2.59 -17.85 -2.63
N CYS A 109 -2.67 -19.17 -2.41
CA CYS A 109 -2.07 -19.86 -1.26
C CYS A 109 -0.55 -19.73 -1.20
#